data_AF-A0A0M4LTU5-F1
#
_entry.id   AF-A0A0M4LTU5-F1
#
_cell.length_a   1.000
_cell.length_b   1.000
_cell.length_c   1.000
_cell.angle_alpha   90.00
_cell.angle_beta   90.00
_cell.angle_gamma   90.00
#
_symmetry.space_group_name_H-M   'P 1'
#
loop_
_entity.id
_entity.type
_entity.pdbx_description
1 polymer ?
#
loop_
_entity_poly.entity_id
_entity_poly.type
_entity_poly.pdbx_seq_one_letter_code
_entity_poly.pdbx_strand_id
1 'polypeptide(L)'
;MIETGPQSVTLKAVASRVGRTHANLLHHFGSASGLQKELARHITETVCETIKQAVEASRAGLGSPREVVDLAFDAFDKEGAGALTSWMILTGNEDALTPIVETIHQLVDDIAPQEAEAHGSVTMVHEETLALVLMAMGDALIGSALSRSLGLPETAARDRAQRMLEGTLDTIKEPG
;
A
#
# COMPACT_ATOMS: atom_id res chain seq x y z
N MET A 1 16.34 -5.89 -5.94
CA MET A 1 16.68 -4.47 -6.20
C MET A 1 15.84 -3.58 -5.29
N ILE A 2 14.53 -3.82 -5.20
CA ILE A 2 13.67 -3.21 -4.19
C ILE A 2 14.16 -3.57 -2.75
N GLU A 3 14.61 -4.82 -2.54
CA GLU A 3 15.18 -5.30 -1.25
C GLU A 3 16.49 -4.65 -0.78
N THR A 4 17.28 -4.03 -1.68
CA THR A 4 18.56 -3.36 -1.33
C THR A 4 18.43 -1.83 -1.25
N GLY A 5 17.21 -1.32 -1.39
CA GLY A 5 16.95 0.09 -1.49
C GLY A 5 17.19 0.65 -2.91
N PRO A 6 16.36 1.59 -3.36
CA PRO A 6 16.41 2.21 -4.70
C PRO A 6 17.67 2.99 -5.07
N GLN A 7 18.62 3.25 -4.16
CA GLN A 7 19.98 3.68 -4.55
C GLN A 7 20.70 2.62 -5.42
N SER A 8 20.28 1.36 -5.34
CA SER A 8 20.72 0.29 -6.23
C SER A 8 20.09 0.38 -7.63
N VAL A 9 18.95 1.06 -7.80
CA VAL A 9 18.19 1.20 -9.06
C VAL A 9 18.79 2.34 -9.90
N THR A 10 19.97 2.09 -10.43
CA THR A 10 20.56 2.92 -11.48
C THR A 10 20.17 2.37 -12.86
N LEU A 11 20.10 3.24 -13.88
CA LEU A 11 19.92 2.81 -15.28
C LEU A 11 20.90 1.69 -15.68
N LYS A 12 22.13 1.72 -15.17
CA LYS A 12 23.16 0.70 -15.41
C LYS A 12 22.83 -0.63 -14.72
N ALA A 13 22.34 -0.59 -13.49
CA ALA A 13 21.97 -1.77 -12.73
C ALA A 13 20.68 -2.42 -13.27
N VAL A 14 19.69 -1.62 -13.69
CA VAL A 14 18.48 -2.12 -14.34
C VAL A 14 18.81 -2.70 -15.71
N ALA A 15 19.58 -1.98 -16.55
CA ALA A 15 20.05 -2.47 -17.85
C ALA A 15 20.69 -3.87 -17.77
N SER A 16 21.61 -4.04 -16.80
CA SER A 16 22.30 -5.31 -16.58
C SER A 16 21.37 -6.46 -16.17
N ARG A 17 20.26 -6.16 -15.47
CA ARG A 17 19.33 -7.16 -14.95
C ARG A 17 18.24 -7.57 -15.94
N VAL A 18 17.74 -6.65 -16.77
CA VAL A 18 16.79 -6.96 -17.87
C VAL A 18 17.48 -7.36 -19.19
N GLY A 19 18.82 -7.49 -19.18
CA GLY A 19 19.58 -7.88 -20.37
C GLY A 19 19.53 -6.85 -21.50
N ARG A 20 19.37 -5.57 -21.16
CA ARG A 20 19.29 -4.46 -22.11
C ARG A 20 20.50 -3.53 -21.94
N THR A 21 20.81 -2.73 -22.96
CA THR A 21 21.95 -1.81 -22.88
C THR A 21 21.58 -0.54 -22.13
N HIS A 22 22.56 0.12 -21.51
CA HIS A 22 22.37 1.41 -20.86
C HIS A 22 21.77 2.47 -21.81
N ALA A 23 22.22 2.48 -23.08
CA ALA A 23 21.68 3.35 -24.12
C ALA A 23 20.21 3.06 -24.44
N ASN A 24 19.78 1.80 -24.41
CA ASN A 24 18.39 1.41 -24.65
C ASN A 24 17.47 1.97 -23.56
N LEU A 25 17.86 1.85 -22.28
CA LEU A 25 17.09 2.45 -21.19
C LEU A 25 17.15 3.99 -21.21
N LEU A 26 18.29 4.59 -21.54
CA LEU A 26 18.39 6.05 -21.65
C LEU A 26 17.46 6.60 -22.76
N HIS A 27 17.32 5.88 -23.87
CA HIS A 27 16.42 6.23 -24.96
C HIS A 27 14.94 6.12 -24.56
N HIS A 28 14.57 5.14 -23.74
CA HIS A 28 13.19 4.95 -23.28
C HIS A 28 12.79 5.87 -22.12
N PHE A 29 13.70 6.14 -21.19
CA PHE A 29 13.39 6.85 -19.94
C PHE A 29 13.98 8.26 -19.86
N GLY A 30 14.88 8.63 -20.78
CA GLY A 30 15.54 9.94 -20.85
C GLY A 30 16.57 10.22 -19.76
N SER A 31 16.30 9.80 -18.52
CA SER A 31 17.17 9.98 -17.36
C SER A 31 16.92 8.93 -16.27
N ALA A 32 17.80 8.88 -15.26
CA ALA A 32 17.57 8.05 -14.08
C ALA A 32 16.31 8.49 -13.29
N SER A 33 16.04 9.80 -13.25
CA SER A 33 14.82 10.37 -12.65
C SER A 33 13.57 9.98 -13.44
N GLY A 34 13.65 9.94 -14.78
CA GLY A 34 12.55 9.46 -15.62
C GLY A 34 12.24 7.98 -15.41
N LEU A 35 13.27 7.13 -15.33
CA LEU A 35 13.12 5.71 -15.00
C LEU A 35 12.46 5.53 -13.62
N GLN A 36 12.91 6.32 -12.65
CA GLN A 36 12.38 6.29 -11.30
C GLN A 36 10.91 6.72 -11.23
N LYS A 37 10.50 7.75 -11.99
CA LYS A 37 9.09 8.17 -12.10
C LYS A 37 8.20 7.11 -12.75
N GLU A 38 8.70 6.41 -13.76
CA GLU A 38 7.94 5.32 -14.40
C GLU A 38 7.85 4.09 -13.48
N LEU A 39 8.93 3.77 -12.76
CA LEU A 39 8.92 2.69 -11.77
C LEU A 39 7.95 3.00 -10.62
N ALA A 40 7.98 4.24 -10.13
CA ALA A 40 7.05 4.78 -9.18
C ALA A 40 5.60 4.59 -9.64
N ARG A 41 5.27 5.09 -10.84
CA ARG A 41 3.94 4.94 -11.44
C ARG A 41 3.49 3.48 -11.52
N HIS A 42 4.37 2.58 -11.98
CA HIS A 42 4.03 1.16 -12.12
C HIS A 42 3.74 0.46 -10.79
N ILE A 43 4.57 0.71 -9.76
CA ILE A 43 4.34 0.15 -8.42
C ILE A 43 3.07 0.75 -7.81
N THR A 44 2.84 2.06 -7.97
CA THR A 44 1.58 2.71 -7.59
C THR A 44 0.39 2.03 -8.23
N GLU A 45 0.38 1.84 -9.56
CA GLU A 45 -0.71 1.16 -10.27
C GLU A 45 -0.96 -0.26 -9.75
N THR A 46 0.11 -1.01 -9.48
CA THR A 46 0.01 -2.39 -8.96
C THR A 46 -0.61 -2.40 -7.57
N VAL A 47 -0.14 -1.54 -6.68
CA VAL A 47 -0.64 -1.42 -5.30
C VAL A 47 -2.09 -0.95 -5.28
N CYS A 48 -2.44 0.02 -6.12
CA CYS A 48 -3.81 0.50 -6.28
C CYS A 48 -4.77 -0.62 -6.72
N GLU A 49 -4.35 -1.45 -7.68
CA GLU A 49 -5.12 -2.59 -8.15
C GLU A 49 -5.30 -3.65 -7.04
N THR A 50 -4.23 -3.97 -6.29
CA THR A 50 -4.29 -4.91 -5.15
C THR A 50 -5.23 -4.43 -4.04
N ILE A 51 -5.16 -3.14 -3.68
CA ILE A 51 -6.07 -2.55 -2.67
C ILE A 51 -7.52 -2.59 -3.18
N LYS A 52 -7.76 -2.24 -4.44
CA LYS A 52 -9.09 -2.30 -5.04
C LYS A 52 -9.69 -3.71 -4.97
N GLN A 53 -8.89 -4.73 -5.31
CA GLN A 53 -9.31 -6.14 -5.20
C GLN A 53 -9.66 -6.53 -3.76
N ALA A 54 -8.89 -6.05 -2.77
CA ALA A 54 -9.18 -6.30 -1.36
C ALA A 54 -10.53 -5.70 -0.92
N VAL A 55 -10.80 -4.46 -1.32
CA VAL A 55 -12.06 -3.77 -1.04
C VAL A 55 -13.24 -4.47 -1.72
N GLU A 56 -13.10 -4.84 -3.00
CA GLU A 56 -14.15 -5.56 -3.75
C GLU A 56 -14.48 -6.93 -3.13
N ALA A 57 -13.47 -7.68 -2.70
CA ALA A 57 -13.64 -8.97 -2.03
C ALA A 57 -14.40 -8.84 -0.69
N SER A 58 -14.04 -7.83 0.11
CA SER A 58 -14.75 -7.47 1.34
C SER A 58 -16.23 -7.17 1.07
N ARG A 59 -16.51 -6.32 0.06
CA ARG A 59 -17.88 -5.88 -0.30
C ARG A 59 -18.78 -6.99 -0.79
N ALA A 60 -18.24 -7.96 -1.54
CA ALA A 60 -19.03 -9.07 -2.02
C ALA A 60 -19.47 -10.03 -0.89
N GLY A 61 -19.05 -9.80 0.36
CA GLY A 61 -19.18 -10.75 1.45
C GLY A 61 -18.39 -12.04 1.19
N LEU A 62 -17.46 -11.99 0.23
CA LEU A 62 -16.65 -13.11 -0.23
C LEU A 62 -15.28 -13.14 0.46
N GLY A 63 -14.90 -12.07 1.17
CA GLY A 63 -13.66 -11.95 1.92
C GLY A 63 -13.89 -11.74 3.41
N SER A 64 -13.14 -12.49 4.23
CA SER A 64 -12.98 -12.26 5.65
C SER A 64 -12.18 -10.97 5.93
N PRO A 65 -12.36 -10.33 7.09
CA PRO A 65 -11.54 -9.18 7.50
C PRO A 65 -10.04 -9.50 7.45
N ARG A 66 -9.67 -10.76 7.66
CA ARG A 66 -8.29 -11.21 7.55
C ARG A 66 -7.74 -11.13 6.12
N GLU A 67 -8.51 -11.53 5.12
CA GLU A 67 -8.09 -11.46 3.73
C GLU A 67 -7.85 -10.02 3.27
N VAL A 68 -8.68 -9.08 3.74
CA VAL A 68 -8.49 -7.64 3.47
C VAL A 68 -7.18 -7.14 4.08
N VAL A 69 -6.91 -7.49 5.33
CA VAL A 69 -5.66 -7.15 6.02
C VAL A 69 -4.48 -7.76 5.29
N ASP A 70 -4.56 -9.03 4.91
CA ASP A 70 -3.43 -9.71 4.30
C ASP A 70 -3.07 -9.11 2.93
N LEU A 71 -4.07 -8.75 2.13
CA LEU A 71 -3.88 -8.05 0.86
C LEU A 71 -3.27 -6.65 1.05
N ALA A 72 -3.79 -5.86 2.00
CA ALA A 72 -3.25 -4.54 2.30
C ALA A 72 -1.78 -4.63 2.72
N PHE A 73 -1.45 -5.51 3.66
CA PHE A 73 -0.07 -5.68 4.12
C PHE A 73 0.86 -6.22 3.03
N ASP A 74 0.40 -7.16 2.19
CA ASP A 74 1.19 -7.71 1.10
C ASP A 74 1.50 -6.66 0.02
N ALA A 75 0.59 -5.72 -0.25
CA ALA A 75 0.84 -4.60 -1.16
C ALA A 75 2.00 -3.71 -0.68
N PHE A 76 2.05 -3.39 0.62
CA PHE A 76 3.13 -2.57 1.18
C PHE A 76 4.44 -3.32 1.37
N ASP A 77 4.39 -4.60 1.75
CA ASP A 77 5.57 -5.43 2.03
C ASP A 77 6.11 -6.10 0.75
N LYS A 78 5.37 -7.07 0.19
CA LYS A 78 5.82 -7.92 -0.92
C LYS A 78 5.85 -7.20 -2.26
N GLU A 79 4.89 -6.32 -2.52
CA GLU A 79 4.82 -5.55 -3.78
C GLU A 79 5.70 -4.28 -3.74
N GLY A 80 6.29 -3.98 -2.57
CA GLY A 80 7.33 -2.98 -2.44
C GLY A 80 6.84 -1.54 -2.31
N ALA A 81 5.54 -1.31 -2.07
CA ALA A 81 5.02 0.04 -1.87
C ALA A 81 5.67 0.75 -0.68
N GLY A 82 5.93 0.04 0.44
CA GLY A 82 6.58 0.62 1.61
C GLY A 82 7.98 1.14 1.30
N ALA A 83 8.80 0.30 0.64
CA ALA A 83 10.16 0.65 0.23
C ALA A 83 10.19 1.80 -0.79
N LEU A 84 9.24 1.83 -1.73
CA LEU A 84 9.09 2.90 -2.70
C LEU A 84 8.72 4.22 -2.01
N THR A 85 7.71 4.19 -1.13
CA THR A 85 7.20 5.37 -0.44
C THR A 85 8.26 6.01 0.44
N SER A 86 8.96 5.20 1.25
CA SER A 86 10.08 5.67 2.07
C SER A 86 11.15 6.36 1.22
N TRP A 87 11.46 5.80 0.04
CA TRP A 87 12.46 6.39 -0.84
C TRP A 87 12.02 7.69 -1.51
N MET A 88 10.77 7.80 -1.96
CA MET A 88 10.24 9.03 -2.55
C MET A 88 10.30 10.19 -1.56
N ILE A 89 9.91 9.94 -0.30
CA ILE A 89 10.00 10.93 0.78
C ILE A 89 11.45 11.34 1.01
N LEU A 90 12.36 10.37 1.17
CA LEU A 90 13.78 10.65 1.44
C LEU A 90 14.51 11.35 0.29
N THR A 91 13.99 11.26 -0.93
CA THR A 91 14.56 11.92 -2.11
C THR A 91 13.87 13.23 -2.48
N GLY A 92 12.87 13.67 -1.70
CA GLY A 92 12.10 14.89 -1.96
C GLY A 92 11.26 14.81 -3.24
N ASN A 93 10.93 13.58 -3.68
CA ASN A 93 10.06 13.32 -4.83
C ASN A 93 8.65 12.97 -4.36
N GLU A 94 8.12 13.76 -3.43
CA GLU A 94 6.83 13.54 -2.77
C GLU A 94 5.66 13.60 -3.77
N ASP A 95 5.77 14.43 -4.83
CA ASP A 95 4.77 14.49 -5.91
C ASP A 95 4.53 13.13 -6.59
N ALA A 96 5.48 12.20 -6.51
CA ALA A 96 5.33 10.86 -7.06
C ALA A 96 4.41 9.95 -6.21
N LEU A 97 4.08 10.37 -4.98
CA LEU A 97 3.12 9.69 -4.10
C LEU A 97 1.68 10.12 -4.33
N THR A 98 1.46 11.29 -4.96
CA THR A 98 0.14 11.84 -5.24
C THR A 98 -0.83 10.81 -5.83
N PRO A 99 -0.46 9.98 -6.83
CA PRO A 99 -1.41 9.02 -7.39
C PRO A 99 -1.78 7.87 -6.44
N ILE A 100 -0.89 7.50 -5.50
CA ILE A 100 -1.22 6.51 -4.44
C ILE A 100 -2.26 7.11 -3.51
N VAL A 101 -2.02 8.34 -3.05
CA VAL A 101 -2.92 9.06 -2.15
C VAL A 101 -4.28 9.31 -2.80
N GLU A 102 -4.29 9.75 -4.07
CA GLU A 102 -5.52 9.95 -4.84
C GLU A 102 -6.30 8.65 -5.04
N THR A 103 -5.61 7.52 -5.27
CA THR A 103 -6.31 6.24 -5.42
C THR A 103 -6.88 5.75 -4.09
N ILE A 104 -6.14 5.89 -2.98
CA ILE A 104 -6.68 5.57 -1.66
C ILE A 104 -7.89 6.47 -1.37
N HIS A 105 -7.81 7.77 -1.64
CA HIS A 105 -8.96 8.67 -1.50
C HIS A 105 -10.14 8.25 -2.38
N GLN A 106 -9.92 7.96 -3.67
CA GLN A 106 -10.98 7.52 -4.57
C GLN A 106 -11.62 6.21 -4.13
N LEU A 107 -10.82 5.26 -3.62
CA LEU A 107 -11.33 4.00 -3.10
C LEU A 107 -12.19 4.22 -1.86
N VAL A 108 -11.77 5.10 -0.95
CA VAL A 108 -12.60 5.43 0.22
C VAL A 108 -13.86 6.20 -0.19
N ASP A 109 -13.76 7.13 -1.13
CA ASP A 109 -14.88 7.86 -1.71
C ASP A 109 -15.81 6.97 -2.54
N ASP A 110 -15.37 5.83 -3.06
CA ASP A 110 -16.24 4.85 -3.73
C ASP A 110 -16.99 3.96 -2.71
N ILE A 111 -16.44 3.82 -1.49
CA ILE A 111 -17.07 3.09 -0.37
C ILE A 111 -18.11 3.98 0.33
N ALA A 112 -17.81 5.27 0.53
CA ALA A 112 -18.64 6.24 1.25
C ALA A 112 -20.09 6.46 0.73
N PRO A 113 -20.39 6.55 -0.59
CA PRO A 113 -21.68 7.02 -1.07
C PRO A 113 -22.80 5.99 -0.94
N GLN A 114 -22.50 4.73 -0.60
CA GLN A 114 -23.52 3.69 -0.40
C GLN A 114 -23.85 3.42 1.07
N GLU A 115 -23.05 3.94 2.01
CA GLU A 115 -23.34 3.93 3.46
C GLU A 115 -23.97 5.25 3.95
N ALA A 116 -24.21 6.18 3.03
CA ALA A 116 -24.70 7.53 3.26
C ALA A 116 -26.17 7.63 3.72
N GLU A 117 -26.75 6.60 4.34
CA GLU A 117 -27.98 6.75 5.13
C GLU A 117 -27.67 7.27 6.55
N ALA A 118 -26.43 7.13 7.04
CA ALA A 118 -25.99 7.70 8.31
C ALA A 118 -24.63 8.40 8.16
N HIS A 119 -24.60 9.72 8.34
CA HIS A 119 -23.38 10.55 8.21
C HIS A 119 -22.22 10.13 9.15
N GLY A 120 -22.47 9.27 10.14
CA GLY A 120 -21.43 8.68 11.01
C GLY A 120 -20.69 7.48 10.42
N SER A 121 -21.27 6.75 9.45
CA SER A 121 -20.64 5.53 8.88
C SER A 121 -19.45 5.88 7.99
N VAL A 122 -19.58 6.96 7.21
CA VAL A 122 -18.54 7.40 6.27
C VAL A 122 -17.25 7.76 7.01
N THR A 123 -17.29 8.65 8.01
CA THR A 123 -16.08 9.06 8.75
C THR A 123 -15.36 7.89 9.39
N MET A 124 -16.09 6.91 9.94
CA MET A 124 -15.51 5.69 10.51
C MET A 124 -14.73 4.87 9.47
N VAL A 125 -15.29 4.70 8.27
CA VAL A 125 -14.61 3.97 7.17
C VAL A 125 -13.34 4.70 6.71
N HIS A 126 -13.35 6.03 6.66
CA HIS A 126 -12.15 6.82 6.34
C HIS A 126 -11.05 6.62 7.40
N GLU A 127 -11.40 6.71 8.69
CA GLU A 127 -10.44 6.55 9.80
C GLU A 127 -9.84 5.13 9.85
N GLU A 128 -10.67 4.11 9.65
CA GLU A 128 -10.23 2.70 9.59
C GLU A 128 -9.31 2.44 8.40
N THR A 129 -9.66 2.95 7.22
CA THR A 129 -8.83 2.78 6.02
C THR A 129 -7.48 3.46 6.21
N LEU A 130 -7.46 4.68 6.77
CA LEU A 130 -6.22 5.38 7.11
C LEU A 130 -5.38 4.56 8.10
N ALA A 131 -5.99 4.06 9.18
CA ALA A 131 -5.30 3.26 10.18
C ALA A 131 -4.71 1.97 9.58
N LEU A 132 -5.46 1.27 8.71
CA LEU A 132 -5.01 0.06 8.03
C LEU A 132 -3.80 0.34 7.14
N VAL A 133 -3.87 1.40 6.31
CA VAL A 133 -2.76 1.80 5.42
C VAL A 133 -1.52 2.17 6.22
N LEU A 134 -1.66 2.96 7.30
CA LEU A 134 -0.53 3.35 8.14
C LEU A 134 0.10 2.15 8.86
N MET A 135 -0.71 1.20 9.34
CA MET A 135 -0.22 -0.04 9.95
C MET A 135 0.53 -0.90 8.94
N ALA A 136 -0.03 -1.11 7.74
CA ALA A 136 0.62 -1.89 6.68
C ALA A 136 1.95 -1.25 6.24
N MET A 137 1.98 0.08 6.09
CA MET A 137 3.20 0.81 5.75
C MET A 137 4.25 0.73 6.87
N GLY A 138 3.85 0.88 8.13
CA GLY A 138 4.75 0.73 9.27
C GLY A 138 5.31 -0.69 9.39
N ASP A 139 4.47 -1.69 9.16
CA ASP A 139 4.86 -3.10 9.19
C ASP A 139 5.90 -3.43 8.11
N ALA A 140 5.66 -2.97 6.87
CA ALA A 140 6.59 -3.16 5.75
C ALA A 140 7.97 -2.51 5.97
N LEU A 141 8.05 -1.43 6.77
CA LEU A 141 9.31 -0.72 7.00
C LEU A 141 10.09 -1.27 8.20
N ILE A 142 9.41 -1.52 9.32
CA ILE A 142 10.06 -1.86 10.60
C ILE A 142 9.35 -2.97 11.38
N GLY A 143 8.20 -3.47 10.91
CA GLY A 143 7.33 -4.38 11.64
C GLY A 143 8.03 -5.65 12.10
N SER A 144 8.72 -6.33 11.19
CA SER A 144 9.44 -7.57 11.50
C SER A 144 10.53 -7.37 12.59
N ALA A 145 11.25 -6.24 12.58
CA ALA A 145 12.24 -5.93 13.61
C ALA A 145 11.59 -5.63 14.97
N LEU A 146 10.48 -4.88 14.97
CA LEU A 146 9.73 -4.56 16.18
C LEU A 146 9.07 -5.80 16.80
N SER A 147 8.42 -6.64 15.99
CA SER A 147 7.77 -7.88 16.44
C SER A 147 8.77 -8.79 17.14
N ARG A 148 9.96 -8.99 16.55
CA ARG A 148 11.04 -9.75 17.20
C ARG A 148 11.53 -9.12 18.50
N SER A 149 11.74 -7.81 18.51
CA SER A 149 12.20 -7.08 19.70
C SER A 149 11.20 -7.19 20.87
N LEU A 150 9.91 -7.20 20.55
CA LEU A 150 8.83 -7.30 21.52
C LEU A 150 8.45 -8.76 21.86
N GLY A 151 9.11 -9.76 21.26
CA GLY A 151 8.80 -11.18 21.46
C GLY A 151 7.43 -11.59 20.92
N LEU A 152 6.92 -10.88 19.92
CA LEU A 152 5.62 -11.12 19.29
C LEU A 152 5.77 -11.99 18.02
N PRO A 153 4.71 -12.72 17.62
CA PRO A 153 4.66 -13.37 16.32
C PRO A 153 4.81 -12.36 15.17
N GLU A 154 5.37 -12.79 14.04
CA GLU A 154 5.48 -11.95 12.82
C GLU A 154 4.08 -11.52 12.29
N THR A 155 3.01 -12.23 12.66
CA THR A 155 1.62 -11.88 12.29
C THR A 155 0.99 -10.81 13.17
N ALA A 156 1.64 -10.38 14.27
CA ALA A 156 1.00 -9.57 15.31
C ALA A 156 0.38 -8.27 14.80
N ALA A 157 1.01 -7.59 13.84
CA ALA A 157 0.48 -6.38 13.22
C ALA A 157 -0.79 -6.67 12.41
N ARG A 158 -0.78 -7.75 11.62
CA ARG A 158 -1.95 -8.23 10.86
C ARG A 158 -3.09 -8.66 11.79
N ASP A 159 -2.78 -9.37 12.87
CA ASP A 159 -3.75 -9.80 13.87
C ASP A 159 -4.37 -8.61 14.63
N ARG A 160 -3.62 -7.50 14.78
CA ARG A 160 -4.11 -6.25 15.37
C ARG A 160 -5.03 -5.50 14.41
N ALA A 161 -4.68 -5.46 13.13
CA ALA A 161 -5.47 -4.82 12.08
C ALA A 161 -6.78 -5.58 11.82
N GLN A 162 -6.76 -6.92 11.87
CA GLN A 162 -7.97 -7.72 11.71
C GLN A 162 -8.99 -7.42 12.81
N ARG A 163 -8.56 -7.42 14.08
CA ARG A 163 -9.43 -7.10 15.22
C ARG A 163 -10.00 -5.68 15.16
N MET A 164 -9.28 -4.75 14.52
CA MET A 164 -9.76 -3.38 14.29
C MET A 164 -10.94 -3.39 13.31
N LEU A 165 -10.76 -4.01 12.13
CA LEU A 165 -11.83 -4.14 11.13
C LEU A 165 -13.05 -4.89 11.67
N GLU A 166 -12.85 -5.97 12.43
CA GLU A 166 -13.93 -6.74 13.07
C GLU A 166 -14.75 -5.87 14.02
N GLY A 167 -14.11 -5.06 14.87
CA GLY A 167 -14.80 -4.17 15.80
C GLY A 167 -15.65 -3.10 15.10
N THR A 168 -15.19 -2.60 13.95
CA THR A 168 -15.96 -1.66 13.13
C THR A 168 -17.16 -2.32 12.45
N LEU A 169 -16.98 -3.52 11.90
CA LEU A 169 -18.10 -4.28 11.31
C LEU A 169 -19.20 -4.61 12.33
N ASP A 170 -18.83 -4.88 13.59
CA ASP A 170 -19.80 -5.12 14.65
C ASP A 170 -20.55 -3.82 15.03
N THR A 171 -19.86 -2.68 15.04
CA THR A 171 -20.46 -1.36 15.32
C THR A 171 -21.44 -0.92 14.22
N ILE A 172 -21.16 -1.25 12.96
CA ILE A 172 -22.04 -0.96 11.82
C ILE A 172 -23.30 -1.86 11.83
N LYS A 173 -23.19 -3.08 12.38
CA LYS A 173 -24.30 -4.05 12.43
C LYS A 173 -25.29 -3.84 13.57
N GLU A 174 -24.95 -3.10 14.62
CA GLU A 174 -25.90 -2.74 15.68
C GLU A 174 -26.73 -1.52 15.25
N PRO A 175 -28.02 -1.66 14.90
CA PRO A 175 -28.87 -0.50 14.69
C PRO A 175 -29.17 0.11 16.06
N GLY A 176 -28.84 1.39 16.22
CA GLY A 176 -29.34 2.19 17.34
C GLY A 176 -30.86 2.29 17.38
#